data_AF-A0A9D4LGU9-F1
#
_entry.id   AF-A0A9D4LGU9-F1
#
_cell.length_a   1.000
_cell.length_b   1.000
_cell.length_c   1.000
_cell.angle_alpha   90.00
_cell.angle_beta   90.00
_cell.angle_gamma   90.00
#
_symmetry.space_group_name_H-M   'P 1'
#
loop_
_entity.id
_entity.type
_entity.pdbx_description
1 polymer ?
#
loop_
_entity_poly.entity_id
_entity_poly.type
_entity_poly.pdbx_seq_one_letter_code
_entity_poly.pdbx_strand_id
1 'polypeptide(L)'
;MEPRQGQIRSTEAMATLKALNASGIPVRGHNIFWGMDWHTPTWVTTFKQHDLQTAMDNRINNVVTMTRNYVRHWDVNNENLHGDFYE
;
A
#
# COMPACT_ATOMS: atom_id res chain seq x y z
N MET A 1 0.17 -2.55 5.87
CA MET A 1 1.60 -2.21 6.06
C MET A 1 1.83 -1.05 7.04
N GLU A 2 0.89 -0.14 7.30
CA GLU A 2 1.14 1.02 8.20
C GLU A 2 -0.02 1.23 9.20
N PRO A 3 -0.10 0.44 10.29
CA PRO A 3 -1.21 0.51 11.24
C PRO A 3 -1.28 1.81 12.04
N ARG A 4 -0.17 2.54 12.15
CA ARG A 4 -0.08 3.88 12.75
C ARG A 4 0.80 4.74 11.86
N GLN A 5 0.52 6.04 11.76
CA GLN A 5 1.29 6.96 10.93
C GLN A 5 2.79 6.86 11.23
N GLY A 6 3.60 6.63 10.20
CA GLY A 6 5.05 6.47 10.29
C GLY A 6 5.54 5.10 10.80
N GLN A 7 4.64 4.21 11.23
CA GLN A 7 4.99 2.87 11.72
C GLN A 7 4.79 1.81 10.64
N ILE A 8 5.71 1.77 9.68
CA ILE A 8 5.68 0.78 8.60
C ILE A 8 6.08 -0.60 9.16
N ARG A 9 5.19 -1.59 8.97
CA ARG A 9 5.39 -3.01 9.21
C ARG A 9 5.46 -3.74 7.88
N SER A 10 6.68 -4.08 7.47
CA SER A 10 6.96 -4.72 6.18
C SER A 10 7.83 -5.98 6.28
N THR A 11 8.30 -6.36 7.46
CA THR A 11 9.26 -7.45 7.66
C THR A 11 8.77 -8.77 7.04
N GLU A 12 7.55 -9.18 7.37
CA GLU A 12 6.96 -10.43 6.90
C GLU A 12 6.73 -10.37 5.38
N ALA A 13 6.13 -9.29 4.89
CA ALA A 13 5.86 -9.09 3.47
C ALA A 13 7.16 -9.12 2.64
N MET A 14 8.22 -8.45 3.10
CA MET A 14 9.52 -8.45 2.42
C MET A 14 10.23 -9.81 2.50
N ALA A 15 10.10 -10.54 3.60
CA ALA A 15 10.61 -11.90 3.70
C ALA A 15 9.93 -12.82 2.68
N THR A 16 8.60 -12.74 2.56
CA THR A 16 7.83 -13.48 1.55
C THR A 16 8.24 -13.09 0.13
N LEU A 17 8.33 -11.79 -0.17
CA LEU A 17 8.74 -11.31 -1.49
C LEU A 17 10.13 -11.81 -1.89
N LYS A 18 11.10 -11.79 -0.95
CA LYS A 18 12.45 -12.32 -1.18
C LYS A 18 12.44 -13.82 -1.46
N ALA A 19 11.66 -14.60 -0.70
CA ALA A 19 11.55 -16.04 -0.89
C ALA A 19 10.94 -16.38 -2.26
N LEU A 20 9.84 -15.73 -2.63
CA LEU A 20 9.17 -15.94 -3.92
C LEU A 20 10.07 -15.53 -5.09
N ASN A 21 10.76 -14.39 -4.97
CA ASN A 21 11.70 -13.95 -5.98
C ASN A 21 12.89 -14.92 -6.14
N ALA A 22 13.42 -15.47 -5.04
CA ALA A 22 14.48 -16.48 -5.10
C ALA A 22 14.02 -17.79 -5.78
N SER A 23 12.72 -18.09 -5.74
CA SER A 23 12.11 -19.21 -6.47
C SER A 23 11.67 -18.86 -7.89
N GLY A 24 11.94 -17.65 -8.38
CA GLY A 24 11.54 -17.20 -9.72
C GLY A 24 10.02 -16.98 -9.89
N ILE A 25 9.27 -16.87 -8.79
CA ILE A 25 7.82 -16.71 -8.81
C ILE A 25 7.48 -15.22 -8.91
N PRO A 26 6.81 -14.76 -9.98
CA PRO A 26 6.40 -13.36 -10.10
C PRO A 26 5.27 -13.03 -9.12
N VAL A 27 5.30 -11.82 -8.55
CA VAL A 27 4.30 -11.34 -7.59
C VAL A 27 3.55 -10.13 -8.14
N ARG A 28 2.22 -10.14 -7.96
CA ARG A 28 1.33 -8.98 -8.07
C ARG A 28 1.09 -8.41 -6.67
N GLY A 29 1.36 -7.13 -6.49
CA GLY A 29 1.08 -6.43 -5.24
C GLY A 29 -0.40 -6.08 -5.15
N HIS A 30 -1.04 -6.48 -4.06
CA HIS A 30 -2.45 -6.20 -3.77
C HIS A 30 -2.56 -5.66 -2.33
N ASN A 31 -2.85 -4.38 -2.10
CA ASN A 31 -2.96 -3.24 -3.01
C ASN A 31 -2.28 -2.01 -2.35
N ILE A 32 -2.18 -0.89 -3.07
CA ILE A 32 -1.68 0.38 -2.49
C ILE A 32 -2.82 1.12 -1.81
N PHE A 33 -3.91 1.39 -2.53
CA PHE A 33 -5.10 2.06 -2.02
C PHE A 33 -6.32 1.17 -2.19
N TRP A 34 -7.21 1.22 -1.19
CA TRP A 34 -8.51 0.58 -1.22
C TRP A 34 -9.46 1.40 -0.37
N GLY A 35 -10.34 2.18 -1.01
CA GLY A 35 -11.16 3.20 -0.37
C GLY A 35 -12.32 2.70 0.49
N MET A 36 -12.31 1.43 0.92
CA MET A 36 -13.30 0.91 1.87
C MET A 36 -12.85 1.11 3.31
N ASP A 37 -13.80 1.45 4.19
CA ASP A 37 -13.55 1.85 5.58
C ASP A 37 -12.71 0.84 6.38
N TRP A 38 -12.94 -0.46 6.19
CA TRP A 38 -12.22 -1.51 6.92
C TRP A 38 -10.82 -1.84 6.36
N HIS A 39 -10.47 -1.32 5.18
CA HIS A 39 -9.16 -1.48 4.56
C HIS A 39 -8.27 -0.24 4.70
N THR A 40 -8.83 0.85 5.21
CA THR A 40 -8.15 2.13 5.39
C THR A 40 -7.68 2.27 6.85
N PRO A 41 -6.41 2.64 7.11
CA PRO A 41 -5.95 2.89 8.47
C PRO A 41 -6.71 4.05 9.12
N THR A 42 -7.24 3.85 10.33
CA THR A 42 -8.07 4.86 11.02
C THR A 42 -7.39 6.20 11.26
N TRP A 43 -6.06 6.27 11.25
CA TRP A 43 -5.32 7.51 11.42
C TRP A 43 -5.39 8.42 10.19
N VAL A 44 -5.65 7.88 8.99
CA VAL A 44 -5.70 8.67 7.75
C VAL A 44 -7.11 9.24 7.51
N THR A 45 -8.15 8.66 8.11
CA THR A 45 -9.54 9.08 7.92
C THR A 45 -9.87 10.43 8.58
N THR A 46 -8.98 10.96 9.41
CA THR A 46 -9.14 12.27 10.07
C THR A 46 -8.48 13.41 9.29
N PHE A 47 -7.77 13.10 8.20
CA PHE A 47 -7.03 14.10 7.43
C PHE A 47 -7.94 14.91 6.51
N LYS A 48 -7.57 16.18 6.35
CA LYS A 48 -8.14 17.05 5.32
C LYS A 48 -7.44 16.78 3.99
N GLN A 49 -8.04 17.23 2.88
CA GLN A 49 -7.61 16.93 1.51
C GLN A 49 -6.09 17.06 1.27
N HIS A 50 -5.47 18.17 1.70
CA HIS A 50 -4.02 18.39 1.53
C HIS A 50 -3.16 17.35 2.27
N ASP A 51 -3.51 17.06 3.53
CA ASP A 51 -2.78 16.11 4.36
C ASP A 51 -3.03 14.67 3.89
N LEU A 52 -4.23 14.39 3.37
CA LEU A 52 -4.57 13.12 2.74
C LEU A 52 -3.74 12.90 1.47
N GLN A 53 -3.65 13.89 0.58
CA GLN A 53 -2.81 13.83 -0.63
C GLN A 53 -1.34 13.58 -0.26
N THR A 54 -0.82 14.32 0.73
CA THR A 54 0.55 14.11 1.23
C THR A 54 0.74 12.69 1.77
N ALA A 55 -0.23 12.15 2.51
CA ALA A 55 -0.18 10.79 3.03
C ALA A 55 -0.23 9.73 1.90
N MET A 56 -1.05 9.96 0.86
CA MET A 56 -1.12 9.11 -0.32
C MET A 56 0.22 9.07 -1.06
N ASP A 57 0.82 10.23 -1.31
CA ASP A 57 2.12 10.35 -1.98
C ASP A 57 3.23 9.65 -1.19
N ASN A 58 3.27 9.84 0.12
CA ASN A 58 4.23 9.14 0.98
C ASN A 58 4.03 7.63 0.92
N ARG A 59 2.78 7.16 0.95
CA ARG A 59 2.46 5.73 0.91
C ARG A 59 2.90 5.09 -0.41
N ILE A 60 2.51 5.65 -1.55
CA ILE A 60 2.87 5.07 -2.86
C ILE A 60 4.39 5.06 -3.05
N ASN A 61 5.08 6.16 -2.71
CA ASN A 61 6.53 6.24 -2.83
C ASN A 61 7.24 5.22 -1.93
N ASN A 62 6.82 5.07 -0.68
CA ASN A 62 7.40 4.11 0.25
C ASN A 62 7.18 2.67 -0.22
N VAL A 63 5.95 2.29 -0.57
CA VAL A 63 5.60 0.92 -0.98
C VAL A 63 6.32 0.53 -2.27
N VAL A 64 6.28 1.39 -3.30
CA VAL A 64 6.91 1.10 -4.60
C VAL A 64 8.43 1.04 -4.46
N THR A 65 9.04 1.93 -3.68
CA THR A 65 10.50 1.92 -3.46
C THR A 65 10.94 0.67 -2.71
N MET A 66 10.24 0.32 -1.64
CA MET A 66 10.57 -0.83 -0.79
C MET A 66 10.43 -2.16 -1.53
N THR A 67 9.45 -2.28 -2.43
CA THR A 67 9.15 -3.52 -3.17
C THR A 67 9.77 -3.58 -4.56
N ARG A 68 10.59 -2.57 -4.92
CA ARG A 68 11.28 -2.50 -6.21
C ARG A 68 12.05 -3.78 -6.49
N ASN A 69 11.93 -4.28 -7.73
CA ASN A 69 12.50 -5.53 -8.24
C ASN A 69 11.86 -6.83 -7.71
N TYR A 70 10.92 -6.76 -6.75
CA TYR A 70 10.22 -7.94 -6.22
C TYR A 70 8.78 -8.06 -6.73
N VAL A 71 8.10 -6.92 -6.94
CA VAL A 71 6.72 -6.87 -7.42
C VAL A 71 6.71 -6.40 -8.87
N ARG A 72 6.01 -7.13 -9.75
CA ARG A 72 5.94 -6.80 -11.18
C ARG A 72 4.85 -5.79 -11.48
N HIS A 73 3.67 -5.98 -10.91
CA HIS A 73 2.51 -5.11 -11.10
C HIS A 73 1.81 -4.82 -9.77
N TRP A 74 1.14 -3.69 -9.68
CA TRP A 74 0.39 -3.26 -8.50
C TRP A 74 -1.08 -3.04 -8.83
N ASP A 75 -1.94 -3.46 -7.92
CA ASP A 75 -3.27 -2.87 -7.78
C ASP A 75 -3.10 -1.54 -7.06
N VAL A 76 -3.05 -0.45 -7.83
CA VAL A 76 -2.78 0.89 -7.29
C VAL A 76 -3.99 1.39 -6.52
N ASN A 77 -5.16 1.40 -7.15
CA ASN A 77 -6.44 1.73 -6.51
C ASN A 77 -7.41 0.57 -6.74
N ASN A 78 -7.76 -0.14 -5.67
CA ASN A 78 -8.62 -1.31 -5.73
C ASN A 78 -10.08 -0.90 -5.52
N GLU A 79 -10.97 -1.38 -6.39
CA GLU A 79 -12.43 -1.27 -6.25
C GLU A 79 -12.94 0.16 -6.02
N ASN A 80 -12.42 1.14 -6.77
CA ASN A 80 -12.80 2.56 -6.61
C ASN A 80 -14.28 2.87 -6.87
N LEU A 81 -15.05 1.94 -7.45
CA LEU A 81 -16.50 2.06 -7.60
C LEU A 81 -17.28 1.65 -6.34
N HIS A 82 -16.64 0.93 -5.42
CA HIS A 82 -17.24 0.46 -4.16
C HIS A 82 -16.78 1.25 -2.94
N GLY A 83 -15.59 1.86 -3.00
CA GLY A 83 -15.09 2.76 -1.98
C GLY A 83 -14.26 3.88 -2.62
N ASP A 84 -14.62 5.12 -2.29
CA ASP A 84 -14.15 6.35 -2.94
C ASP A 84 -13.37 7.27 -1.98
N PHE A 85 -12.97 6.78 -0.81
CA PHE A 85 -12.29 7.59 0.23
C PHE A 85 -11.05 8.37 -0.26
N TYR A 86 -10.37 7.87 -1.31
CA TYR A 86 -9.14 8.46 -1.86
C TYR A 86 -9.37 9.33 -3.10
N GLU A 87 -10.62 9.58 -3.51
CA GLU A 87 -11.00 10.39 -4.68
C GLU A 87 -11.33 11.85 -4.32
#